data_AF-A0A7M7SUG8-F1
#
_entry.id   AF-A0A7M7SUG8-F1
#
_cell.length_a   1.000
_cell.length_b   1.000
_cell.length_c   1.000
_cell.angle_alpha   90.00
_cell.angle_beta   90.00
_cell.angle_gamma   90.00
#
_symmetry.space_group_name_H-M   'P 1'
#
loop_
_entity.id
_entity.type
_entity.pdbx_description
1 polymer ?
#
loop_
_entity_poly.entity_id
_entity_poly.type
_entity_poly.pdbx_seq_one_letter_code
_entity_poly.pdbx_strand_id
1 'polypeptide(L)'
;MHDKERYYHGESSEQQHKMTDGASNESLLSEDLVDDEGEDDDEFDDNAEETEREDELEETMSKWTNYIHGWQDRWVVLKNGTLSYFKSRHEMQSGCRGSMSLARAVIEVHEFDHLRFDVSINDSVWYLRVKSRDSRQRWIECLESQKAMAEAESTSLQRHGSMVSLHSGASLTSSSSFKVSQT
;
A
#
# COMPACT_ATOMS: atom_id res chain seq x y z
N MET A 1 1.61 -23.53 54.34
CA MET A 1 0.68 -23.02 55.37
C MET A 1 0.91 -21.52 55.49
N HIS A 2 -0.18 -20.75 55.39
CA HIS A 2 -0.30 -19.27 55.41
C HIS A 2 -0.02 -18.62 54.05
N ASP A 3 -1.00 -18.52 53.14
CA ASP A 3 -2.24 -17.72 53.18
C ASP A 3 -2.03 -16.27 53.63
N LYS A 4 -2.26 -15.34 52.69
CA LYS A 4 -2.99 -14.09 52.92
C LYS A 4 -3.49 -13.51 51.60
N GLU A 5 -4.73 -13.88 51.34
CA GLU A 5 -5.71 -13.28 50.46
C GLU A 5 -6.04 -11.81 50.84
N ARG A 6 -6.33 -11.01 49.79
CA ARG A 6 -7.53 -10.15 49.64
C ARG A 6 -7.52 -8.69 50.17
N TYR A 7 -8.31 -7.91 49.41
CA TYR A 7 -8.87 -6.55 49.59
C TYR A 7 -8.05 -5.38 49.03
N TYR A 8 -8.57 -4.52 48.14
CA TYR A 8 -9.92 -3.91 48.14
C TYR A 8 -10.61 -3.79 46.78
N HIS A 9 -11.92 -4.04 46.81
CA HIS A 9 -12.94 -3.57 45.87
C HIS A 9 -13.23 -2.07 46.03
N GLY A 10 -13.68 -1.43 44.95
CA GLY A 10 -14.39 -0.16 44.96
C GLY A 10 -15.37 -0.08 43.79
N GLU A 11 -16.65 -0.32 44.10
CA GLU A 11 -17.85 0.07 43.32
C GLU A 11 -17.88 1.61 43.16
N SER A 12 -18.70 2.32 42.38
CA SER A 12 -20.07 2.16 41.89
C SER A 12 -20.36 3.38 41.00
N SER A 13 -21.38 3.26 40.13
CA SER A 13 -22.49 4.22 39.97
C SER A 13 -22.80 4.63 38.53
N GLU A 14 -23.87 4.00 38.05
CA GLU A 14 -24.79 4.46 37.04
C GLU A 14 -25.38 5.83 37.37
N GLN A 15 -25.69 6.63 36.35
CA GLN A 15 -26.68 7.70 36.44
C GLN A 15 -27.44 7.83 35.11
N GLN A 16 -28.72 7.41 35.15
CA GLN A 16 -29.78 7.80 34.24
C GLN A 16 -30.51 9.02 34.81
N HIS A 17 -30.99 9.92 33.95
CA HIS A 17 -32.11 10.87 34.11
C HIS A 17 -32.21 11.64 32.77
N LYS A 18 -33.33 12.12 32.23
CA LYS A 18 -34.78 11.92 32.36
C LYS A 18 -35.39 12.75 31.21
N MET A 19 -36.47 12.26 30.61
CA MET A 19 -37.28 12.90 29.56
C MET A 19 -37.95 14.23 30.00
N THR A 20 -38.19 15.15 29.07
CA THR A 20 -39.39 16.03 29.04
C THR A 20 -39.79 16.40 27.60
N ASP A 21 -41.04 16.13 27.25
CA ASP A 21 -41.74 16.55 26.02
C ASP A 21 -42.09 18.04 26.01
N GLY A 22 -42.30 18.59 24.81
CA GLY A 22 -42.90 19.92 24.61
C GLY A 22 -43.18 20.19 23.13
N ALA A 23 -44.40 19.89 22.69
CA ALA A 23 -44.90 20.16 21.34
C ALA A 23 -45.54 21.55 21.24
N SER A 24 -45.34 22.25 20.12
CA SER A 24 -46.32 23.17 19.52
C SER A 24 -46.07 23.28 18.02
N ASN A 25 -47.08 22.85 17.25
CA ASN A 25 -47.45 23.29 15.90
C ASN A 25 -47.83 24.79 15.96
N GLU A 26 -47.83 25.64 14.91
CA GLU A 26 -48.62 25.71 13.66
C GLU A 26 -48.23 27.10 13.04
N SER A 27 -48.09 27.38 11.74
CA SER A 27 -49.16 27.57 10.74
C SER A 27 -48.65 28.45 9.55
N LEU A 28 -48.94 28.01 8.31
CA LEU A 28 -49.33 28.71 7.06
C LEU A 28 -48.43 29.73 6.29
N LEU A 29 -48.10 29.33 5.04
CA LEU A 29 -48.26 29.96 3.67
C LEU A 29 -48.00 31.49 3.51
N SER A 30 -47.40 32.03 2.44
CA SER A 30 -47.47 31.74 0.99
C SER A 30 -46.44 32.60 0.19
N GLU A 31 -45.96 32.04 -0.94
CA GLU A 31 -45.74 32.62 -2.29
C GLU A 31 -44.97 33.96 -2.49
N ASP A 32 -43.88 33.93 -3.26
CA ASP A 32 -43.68 34.80 -4.44
C ASP A 32 -42.48 34.36 -5.31
N LEU A 33 -42.65 34.54 -6.62
CA LEU A 33 -41.81 34.08 -7.73
C LEU A 33 -40.59 34.97 -7.97
N VAL A 34 -39.42 34.38 -8.24
CA VAL A 34 -38.38 34.98 -9.09
C VAL A 34 -37.79 33.92 -10.02
N ASP A 35 -37.99 34.20 -11.31
CA ASP A 35 -37.38 33.56 -12.47
C ASP A 35 -36.01 34.24 -12.65
N ASP A 36 -34.92 33.50 -12.66
CA ASP A 36 -33.63 33.97 -13.19
C ASP A 36 -32.87 32.80 -13.80
N GLU A 37 -32.59 32.95 -15.10
CA GLU A 37 -31.96 31.98 -15.96
C GLU A 37 -30.43 31.99 -15.78
N GLY A 38 -29.82 30.82 -15.94
CA GLY A 38 -28.46 30.70 -16.49
C GLY A 38 -27.34 30.67 -15.46
N GLU A 39 -26.71 29.50 -15.34
CA GLU A 39 -25.39 29.20 -15.94
C GLU A 39 -24.94 27.88 -15.33
N ASP A 40 -25.22 26.79 -16.06
CA ASP A 40 -24.57 25.49 -15.87
C ASP A 40 -23.09 25.62 -16.30
N ASP A 41 -22.31 26.30 -15.48
CA ASP A 41 -20.86 26.15 -15.45
C ASP A 41 -20.55 25.09 -14.40
N ASP A 42 -20.83 23.83 -14.76
CA ASP A 42 -20.11 22.69 -14.18
C ASP A 42 -18.64 22.85 -14.57
N GLU A 43 -17.93 23.68 -13.81
CA GLU A 43 -16.47 23.69 -13.76
C GLU A 43 -16.08 22.28 -13.33
N PHE A 44 -15.88 21.42 -14.33
CA PHE A 44 -15.33 20.08 -14.17
C PHE A 44 -13.95 20.27 -13.55
N ASP A 45 -13.91 20.17 -12.23
CA ASP A 45 -12.70 20.11 -11.43
C ASP A 45 -11.94 18.87 -11.90
N ASP A 46 -11.12 19.06 -12.94
CA ASP A 46 -10.02 18.20 -13.37
C ASP A 46 -8.92 18.18 -12.30
N ASN A 47 -9.29 18.18 -11.02
CA ASN A 47 -8.48 17.64 -9.94
C ASN A 47 -8.47 16.12 -10.14
N ALA A 48 -7.77 15.70 -11.20
CA ALA A 48 -7.25 14.37 -11.35
C ALA A 48 -6.62 14.03 -10.00
N GLU A 49 -7.31 13.18 -9.24
CA GLU A 49 -6.84 12.65 -7.98
C GLU A 49 -5.43 12.13 -8.25
N GLU A 50 -4.43 12.96 -7.91
CA GLU A 50 -3.09 12.52 -7.62
C GLU A 50 -3.32 11.65 -6.39
N THR A 51 -3.68 10.39 -6.63
CA THR A 51 -3.67 9.34 -5.64
C THR A 51 -2.20 9.24 -5.28
N GLU A 52 -1.75 10.11 -4.36
CA GLU A 52 -0.55 9.88 -3.60
C GLU A 52 -0.71 8.44 -3.13
N ARG A 53 0.10 7.54 -3.68
CA ARG A 53 0.03 6.12 -3.35
C ARG A 53 0.45 6.02 -1.89
N GLU A 54 -0.51 6.19 -0.98
CA GLU A 54 -0.36 6.12 0.48
C GLU A 54 0.15 4.74 0.93
N ASP A 55 0.31 3.81 0.00
CA ASP A 55 0.86 2.48 0.18
C ASP A 55 2.41 2.41 0.12
N GLU A 56 3.13 3.53 0.01
CA GLU A 56 4.59 3.51 0.18
C GLU A 56 4.97 3.55 1.68
N LEU A 57 5.70 2.54 2.15
CA LEU A 57 6.18 2.47 3.53
C LEU A 57 7.69 2.38 3.60
N GLU A 58 8.28 3.06 4.58
CA GLU A 58 9.70 2.97 4.85
C GLU A 58 9.99 3.02 6.35
N GLU A 59 10.72 2.03 6.87
CA GLU A 59 11.03 1.93 8.29
C GLU A 59 12.33 1.14 8.53
N THR A 60 13.04 1.46 9.62
CA THR A 60 14.11 0.58 10.10
C THR A 60 13.49 -0.61 10.83
N MET A 61 13.72 -1.81 10.30
CA MET A 61 13.30 -3.09 10.87
C MET A 61 14.50 -3.95 11.24
N SER A 62 14.36 -4.80 12.24
CA SER A 62 15.35 -5.84 12.49
C SER A 62 15.07 -7.02 11.57
N LYS A 63 16.02 -7.32 10.68
CA LYS A 63 15.97 -8.45 9.74
C LYS A 63 16.90 -9.56 10.19
N TRP A 64 16.43 -10.81 10.20
CA TRP A 64 17.31 -11.95 10.44
C TRP A 64 18.32 -12.11 9.29
N THR A 65 19.58 -12.37 9.64
CA THR A 65 20.67 -12.54 8.67
C THR A 65 21.22 -13.95 8.67
N ASN A 66 21.76 -14.42 9.80
CA ASN A 66 22.26 -15.79 9.99
C ASN A 66 22.47 -16.06 11.49
N TYR A 67 22.90 -17.26 11.86
CA TYR A 67 23.17 -17.61 13.26
C TYR A 67 24.35 -16.86 13.90
N ILE A 68 25.27 -16.30 13.10
CA ILE A 68 26.45 -15.58 13.60
C ILE A 68 26.11 -14.13 13.96
N HIS A 69 25.31 -13.46 13.14
CA HIS A 69 24.98 -12.04 13.27
C HIS A 69 23.54 -11.80 13.76
N GLY A 70 22.68 -12.82 13.68
CA GLY A 70 21.31 -12.77 14.16
C GLY A 70 20.45 -11.71 13.47
N TRP A 71 19.65 -11.03 14.30
CA TRP A 71 18.80 -9.90 13.90
C TRP A 71 19.65 -8.64 13.73
N GLN A 72 19.47 -7.95 12.61
CA GLN A 72 20.24 -6.77 12.26
C GLN A 72 19.32 -5.69 11.70
N ASP A 73 19.53 -4.44 12.10
CA ASP A 73 18.73 -3.32 11.61
C ASP A 73 18.98 -3.09 10.12
N ARG A 74 17.89 -2.99 9.37
CA ARG A 74 17.88 -2.72 7.94
C ARG A 74 16.83 -1.67 7.66
N TRP A 75 17.16 -0.77 6.74
CA TRP A 75 16.18 0.16 6.20
C TRP A 75 15.36 -0.58 5.16
N VAL A 76 14.08 -0.78 5.43
CA VAL A 76 13.14 -1.51 4.58
C VAL A 76 12.21 -0.51 3.91
N VAL A 77 12.02 -0.67 2.61
CA VAL A 77 11.19 0.19 1.78
C VAL A 77 10.23 -0.69 0.98
N LEU A 78 8.95 -0.39 1.06
CA LEU A 78 7.90 -0.93 0.22
C LEU A 78 7.48 0.14 -0.77
N LYS A 79 7.67 -0.14 -2.06
CA LYS A 79 7.32 0.78 -3.14
C LYS A 79 6.95 0.01 -4.40
N ASN A 80 5.86 0.39 -5.04
CA ASN A 80 5.40 -0.18 -6.31
C ASN A 80 5.33 -1.72 -6.29
N GLY A 81 4.74 -2.32 -5.26
CA GLY A 81 4.64 -3.78 -5.13
C GLY A 81 5.98 -4.48 -4.97
N THR A 82 7.02 -3.75 -4.58
CA THR A 82 8.37 -4.28 -4.37
C THR A 82 8.87 -3.93 -2.98
N LEU A 83 9.21 -4.95 -2.21
CA LEU A 83 9.84 -4.82 -0.90
C LEU A 83 11.36 -4.89 -1.07
N SER A 84 12.06 -3.83 -0.68
CA SER A 84 13.52 -3.72 -0.81
C SER A 84 14.15 -3.37 0.53
N TYR A 85 15.39 -3.80 0.75
CA TYR A 85 16.12 -3.41 1.97
C TYR A 85 17.56 -2.96 1.71
N PHE A 86 18.00 -2.06 2.59
CA PHE A 86 19.31 -1.41 2.57
C PHE A 86 19.97 -1.53 3.94
N LYS A 87 21.28 -1.29 4.00
CA LYS A 87 22.02 -1.33 5.27
C LYS A 87 21.54 -0.25 6.24
N SER A 88 21.25 0.94 5.75
CA SER A 88 20.68 2.05 6.51
C SER A 88 20.01 3.05 5.55
N ARG A 89 19.22 4.00 6.08
CA ARG A 89 18.57 5.05 5.28
C ARG A 89 19.59 5.88 4.48
N HIS A 90 20.73 6.19 5.11
CA HIS A 90 21.79 6.99 4.48
C HIS A 90 22.60 6.21 3.44
N GLU A 91 22.61 4.87 3.53
CA GLU A 91 23.34 3.99 2.61
C GLU A 91 22.48 3.51 1.43
N MET A 92 21.34 4.15 1.14
CA MET A 92 20.54 3.81 -0.05
C MET A 92 21.34 3.98 -1.35
N GLN A 93 22.26 4.94 -1.39
CA GLN A 93 23.17 5.17 -2.52
C GLN A 93 24.24 4.08 -2.67
N SER A 94 24.60 3.39 -1.58
CA SER A 94 25.56 2.27 -1.62
C SER A 94 24.97 1.02 -2.28
N GLY A 95 23.67 1.02 -2.58
CA GLY A 95 22.99 -0.01 -3.33
C GLY A 95 22.05 -0.88 -2.49
N CYS A 96 21.05 -1.43 -3.18
CA CYS A 96 20.08 -2.35 -2.63
C CYS A 96 20.76 -3.68 -2.23
N ARG A 97 20.43 -4.19 -1.03
CA ARG A 97 20.97 -5.47 -0.52
C ARG A 97 20.07 -6.65 -0.85
N GLY A 98 18.81 -6.38 -1.15
CA GLY A 98 17.85 -7.37 -1.62
C GLY A 98 16.52 -6.71 -1.94
N SER A 99 15.85 -7.26 -2.93
CA SER A 99 14.55 -6.79 -3.41
C SER A 99 13.67 -8.00 -3.72
N MET A 100 12.37 -7.86 -3.46
CA MET A 100 11.39 -8.94 -3.50
C MET A 100 10.07 -8.39 -4.06
N SER A 101 9.57 -8.96 -5.15
CA SER A 101 8.30 -8.56 -5.78
C SER A 101 7.11 -9.22 -5.10
N LEU A 102 6.12 -8.44 -4.66
CA LEU A 102 4.99 -8.93 -3.88
C LEU A 102 3.98 -9.75 -4.68
N ALA A 103 4.00 -9.70 -6.02
CA ALA A 103 3.03 -10.35 -6.90
C ALA A 103 2.85 -11.87 -6.66
N ARG A 104 3.81 -12.52 -5.99
CA ARG A 104 3.73 -13.94 -5.60
C ARG A 104 4.22 -14.19 -4.18
N ALA A 105 4.27 -13.14 -3.36
CA ALA A 105 4.76 -13.24 -2.01
C ALA A 105 3.72 -13.85 -1.07
N VAL A 106 4.19 -14.64 -0.12
CA VAL A 106 3.40 -15.11 1.02
C VAL A 106 3.85 -14.33 2.24
N ILE A 107 2.88 -13.70 2.92
CA ILE A 107 3.11 -12.87 4.10
C ILE A 107 2.50 -13.61 5.29
N GLU A 108 3.31 -13.90 6.31
CA GLU A 108 2.88 -14.68 7.48
C GLU A 108 3.19 -13.90 8.75
N VAL A 109 2.16 -13.68 9.58
CA VAL A 109 2.33 -13.06 10.89
C VAL A 109 2.74 -14.12 11.91
N HIS A 110 3.76 -13.84 12.71
CA HIS A 110 4.20 -14.81 13.71
C HIS A 110 3.19 -14.91 14.88
N GLU A 111 2.82 -16.13 15.27
CA GLU A 111 1.77 -16.40 16.26
C GLU A 111 2.10 -15.82 17.65
N PHE A 112 3.33 -16.02 18.11
CA PHE A 112 3.76 -15.65 19.48
C PHE A 112 4.62 -14.40 19.56
N ASP A 113 5.07 -13.89 18.41
CA ASP A 113 5.96 -12.72 18.36
C ASP A 113 5.20 -11.60 17.69
N HIS A 114 4.60 -10.75 18.53
CA HIS A 114 3.71 -9.70 18.07
C HIS A 114 4.41 -8.58 17.28
N LEU A 115 5.73 -8.63 17.15
CA LEU A 115 6.53 -7.70 16.37
C LEU A 115 7.04 -8.32 15.08
N ARG A 116 6.87 -9.64 14.89
CA ARG A 116 7.43 -10.37 13.76
C ARG A 116 6.40 -10.71 12.70
N PHE A 117 6.84 -10.59 11.46
CA PHE A 117 6.20 -11.17 10.29
C PHE A 117 7.28 -11.62 9.30
N ASP A 118 6.90 -12.58 8.46
CA ASP A 118 7.78 -13.24 7.52
C ASP A 118 7.23 -13.02 6.10
N VAL A 119 8.09 -12.64 5.17
CA VAL A 119 7.73 -12.47 3.74
C VAL A 119 8.55 -13.44 2.92
N SER A 120 7.89 -14.29 2.14
CA SER A 120 8.55 -15.34 1.37
C SER A 120 8.13 -15.39 -0.10
N ILE A 121 9.09 -15.75 -0.96
CA ILE A 121 8.86 -16.11 -2.36
C ILE A 121 9.69 -17.35 -2.67
N ASN A 122 9.04 -18.43 -3.07
CA ASN A 122 9.69 -19.73 -3.30
C ASN A 122 10.55 -20.10 -2.08
N ASP A 123 11.87 -20.25 -2.25
CA ASP A 123 12.81 -20.60 -1.18
C ASP A 123 13.45 -19.37 -0.48
N SER A 124 13.10 -18.15 -0.88
CA SER A 124 13.64 -16.92 -0.29
C SER A 124 12.70 -16.39 0.79
N VAL A 125 13.15 -16.38 2.05
CA VAL A 125 12.35 -15.94 3.20
C VAL A 125 13.05 -14.78 3.91
N TRP A 126 12.31 -13.70 4.16
CA TRP A 126 12.73 -12.57 4.98
C TRP A 126 11.96 -12.57 6.30
N TYR A 127 12.67 -12.82 7.39
CA TYR A 127 12.16 -12.68 8.74
C TYR A 127 12.38 -11.24 9.21
N LEU A 128 11.29 -10.53 9.52
CA LEU A 128 11.31 -9.10 9.84
C LEU A 128 10.65 -8.84 11.19
N ARG A 129 11.23 -7.91 11.96
CA ARG A 129 10.68 -7.40 13.20
C ARG A 129 10.59 -5.88 13.18
N VAL A 130 9.44 -5.36 13.58
CA VAL A 130 9.17 -3.91 13.71
C VAL A 130 9.22 -3.45 15.17
N LYS A 131 9.05 -2.15 15.40
CA LYS A 131 9.15 -1.53 16.73
C LYS A 131 7.89 -1.66 17.57
N SER A 132 6.72 -1.78 16.94
CA SER A 132 5.42 -1.85 17.63
C SER A 132 4.45 -2.78 16.91
N ARG A 133 3.42 -3.22 17.64
CA ARG A 133 2.33 -4.01 17.07
C ARG A 133 1.53 -3.22 16.04
N ASP A 134 1.36 -1.92 16.25
CA ASP A 134 0.66 -1.02 15.32
C ASP A 134 1.45 -0.85 14.02
N SER A 135 2.77 -0.64 14.11
CA SER A 135 3.64 -0.65 12.92
C SER A 135 3.51 -1.97 12.17
N ARG A 136 3.51 -3.11 12.89
CA ARG A 136 3.37 -4.43 12.26
C ARG A 136 2.06 -4.50 11.48
N GLN A 137 0.97 -4.10 12.10
CA GLN A 137 -0.36 -4.13 11.48
C GLN A 137 -0.39 -3.27 10.22
N ARG A 138 0.13 -2.03 10.29
CA ARG A 138 0.24 -1.12 9.14
C ARG A 138 1.06 -1.73 7.99
N TRP A 139 2.18 -2.38 8.32
CA TRP A 139 3.00 -3.06 7.32
C TRP A 139 2.27 -4.23 6.66
N ILE A 140 1.58 -5.06 7.43
CA ILE A 140 0.82 -6.19 6.90
C ILE A 140 -0.30 -5.72 5.97
N GLU A 141 -1.09 -4.74 6.39
CA GLU A 141 -2.19 -4.18 5.59
C GLU A 141 -1.69 -3.64 4.25
N CYS A 142 -0.59 -2.88 4.29
CA CYS A 142 -0.02 -2.28 3.10
C CYS A 142 0.65 -3.32 2.17
N LEU A 143 1.35 -4.31 2.73
CA LEU A 143 1.94 -5.41 1.95
C LEU A 143 0.87 -6.22 1.21
N GLU A 144 -0.23 -6.56 1.88
CA GLU A 144 -1.34 -7.30 1.28
C GLU A 144 -2.08 -6.46 0.22
N SER A 145 -2.28 -5.17 0.48
CA SER A 145 -2.85 -4.23 -0.50
C SER A 145 -2.02 -4.18 -1.79
N GLN A 146 -0.71 -3.90 -1.67
CA GLN A 146 0.16 -3.82 -2.84
C GLN A 146 0.35 -5.16 -3.55
N LYS A 147 0.32 -6.28 -2.81
CA LYS A 147 0.32 -7.62 -3.41
C LYS A 147 -0.91 -7.82 -4.29
N ALA A 148 -2.11 -7.51 -3.80
CA ALA A 148 -3.35 -7.66 -4.56
C ALA A 148 -3.34 -6.80 -5.84
N MET A 149 -2.81 -5.58 -5.76
CA MET A 149 -2.62 -4.72 -6.93
C MET A 149 -1.63 -5.31 -7.95
N ALA A 150 -0.49 -5.81 -7.49
CA ALA A 150 0.54 -6.40 -8.37
C ALA A 150 0.05 -7.69 -9.06
N GLU A 151 -0.76 -8.49 -8.37
CA GLU A 151 -1.43 -9.66 -8.96
C GLU A 151 -2.45 -9.23 -10.02
N ALA A 152 -3.26 -8.21 -9.75
CA ALA A 152 -4.24 -7.69 -10.70
C ALA A 152 -3.58 -7.15 -11.99
N GLU A 153 -2.52 -6.34 -11.87
CA GLU A 153 -1.75 -5.84 -13.04
C GLU A 153 -1.17 -6.99 -13.88
N SER A 154 -0.66 -8.03 -13.22
CA SER A 154 -0.11 -9.19 -13.91
C SER A 154 -1.19 -9.93 -14.75
N THR A 155 -2.43 -9.97 -14.26
CA THR A 155 -3.55 -10.59 -14.97
C THR A 155 -4.15 -9.69 -16.06
N SER A 156 -4.17 -8.36 -15.87
CA SER A 156 -4.75 -7.42 -16.82
C SER A 156 -3.93 -7.34 -18.12
N LEU A 157 -2.59 -7.36 -18.01
CA LEU A 157 -1.68 -7.40 -19.15
C LEU A 157 -1.85 -8.66 -20.02
N GLN A 158 -2.34 -9.76 -19.45
CA GLN A 158 -2.59 -11.00 -20.20
C GLN A 158 -3.91 -10.98 -20.99
N ARG A 159 -4.90 -10.16 -20.58
CA ARG A 159 -6.23 -10.14 -21.21
C ARG A 159 -6.30 -9.27 -22.46
N HIS A 160 -5.45 -8.26 -22.58
CA HIS A 160 -5.28 -7.54 -23.83
C HIS A 160 -4.16 -8.20 -24.65
N GLY A 161 -4.47 -9.39 -25.17
CA GLY A 161 -3.66 -10.07 -26.18
C GLY A 161 -3.44 -9.13 -27.37
N SER A 162 -2.31 -8.43 -27.35
CA SER A 162 -1.85 -7.61 -28.44
C SER A 162 -1.69 -8.49 -29.68
N MET A 163 -2.66 -8.42 -30.58
CA MET A 163 -2.53 -8.94 -31.94
C MET A 163 -1.53 -8.06 -32.69
N VAL A 164 -0.24 -8.26 -32.44
CA VAL A 164 0.80 -7.85 -33.38
C VAL A 164 0.73 -8.78 -34.58
N SER A 165 -0.08 -8.39 -35.55
CA SER A 165 -0.13 -9.07 -36.85
C SER A 165 1.16 -8.77 -37.63
N LEU A 166 2.19 -9.60 -37.46
CA LEU A 166 3.34 -9.61 -38.36
C LEU A 166 2.95 -10.34 -39.66
N HIS A 167 2.35 -9.62 -40.60
CA HIS A 167 2.29 -10.08 -41.99
C HIS A 167 3.46 -9.48 -42.76
N SER A 168 4.46 -10.31 -43.04
CA SER A 168 5.53 -10.02 -43.99
C SER A 168 4.97 -9.92 -45.41
N GLY A 169 5.26 -8.83 -46.13
CA GLY A 169 4.77 -8.64 -47.49
C GLY A 169 5.57 -7.60 -48.28
N ALA A 170 6.57 -8.10 -49.01
CA ALA A 170 7.14 -7.61 -50.28
C ALA A 170 7.84 -6.22 -50.37
N SER A 171 8.99 -6.28 -51.04
CA SER A 171 9.98 -5.24 -51.36
C SER A 171 9.51 -4.21 -52.39
N LEU A 172 10.01 -2.97 -52.30
CA LEU A 172 10.26 -2.09 -53.45
C LEU A 172 11.53 -1.24 -53.24
N THR A 173 12.19 -0.97 -54.34
CA THR A 173 13.57 -0.52 -54.53
C THR A 173 13.80 0.96 -54.23
N SER A 174 14.97 1.35 -53.73
CA SER A 174 15.53 2.67 -54.01
C SER A 174 17.06 2.64 -54.00
N SER A 175 17.63 3.05 -55.13
CA SER A 175 19.04 3.16 -55.49
C SER A 175 19.77 4.23 -54.68
N SER A 176 21.00 3.95 -54.23
CA SER A 176 21.98 5.02 -53.99
C SER A 176 23.41 4.57 -54.31
N SER A 177 24.09 5.42 -55.08
CA SER A 177 25.36 5.20 -55.76
C SER A 177 26.57 5.23 -54.83
N PHE A 178 27.52 4.32 -55.04
CA PHE A 178 28.88 4.42 -54.53
C PHE A 178 29.79 5.02 -55.59
N LYS A 179 30.52 6.09 -55.23
CA LYS A 179 31.69 6.55 -55.99
C LYS A 179 32.95 5.97 -55.37
N VAL A 180 33.74 5.31 -56.22
CA VAL A 180 35.05 4.71 -55.97
C VAL A 180 36.18 5.75 -56.03
N SER A 181 37.27 5.53 -55.29
CA SER A 181 38.71 5.77 -55.62
C SER A 181 39.50 5.77 -54.30
N GLN A 182 40.25 4.71 -53.94
CA GLN A 182 41.66 4.41 -54.28
C GLN A 182 42.57 5.65 -54.10
N THR A 183 43.52 5.64 -53.18
CA THR A 183 44.81 4.91 -53.29
C THR A 183 45.40 4.66 -51.90
#